data_AF-A0A355GEG7-F1
#
_entry.id   AF-A0A355GEG7-F1
#
_cell.length_a   1.000
_cell.length_b   1.000
_cell.length_c   1.000
_cell.angle_alpha   90.00
_cell.angle_beta   90.00
_cell.angle_gamma   90.00
#
_symmetry.space_group_name_H-M   'P 1'
#
loop_
_entity.id
_entity.type
_entity.pdbx_description
1 polymer ?
#
loop_
_entity_poly.entity_id
_entity_poly.type
_entity_poly.pdbx_seq_one_letter_code
_entity_poly.pdbx_strand_id
1 'polypeptide(L)'
;AVQQAREAARRSACKNNLKQLGLAMHNYHETHGLFPRANFEKQNDATYGYGNYSYFSFSAQAMLLPFMDQANVYNQFNFSLGPNQAPNDAAKRAVIPAFLCPSDPRGIQNGGGYGSGPGNSYAV
;
A
#
# COMPACT_ATOMS: atom_id res chain seq x y z
N ALA A 1 18.69 3.19 -30.25
CA ALA A 1 17.25 3.51 -30.50
C ALA A 1 16.30 2.69 -29.62
N VAL A 2 16.32 1.35 -29.69
CA VAL A 2 15.33 0.49 -28.99
C VAL A 2 15.32 0.66 -27.45
N GLN A 3 16.48 0.83 -26.81
CA GLN A 3 16.55 0.96 -25.35
C GLN A 3 15.94 2.28 -24.83
N GLN A 4 16.13 3.38 -25.56
CA GLN A 4 15.53 4.67 -25.21
C GLN A 4 14.00 4.63 -25.37
N ALA A 5 13.50 3.97 -26.42
CA ALA A 5 12.06 3.78 -26.61
C ALA A 5 11.44 2.94 -25.48
N ARG A 6 12.11 1.87 -25.04
CA ARG A 6 11.66 1.05 -23.90
C ARG A 6 11.60 1.87 -22.60
N GLU A 7 12.61 2.69 -22.33
CA GLU A 7 12.61 3.53 -21.13
C GLU A 7 11.53 4.61 -21.18
N ALA A 8 11.29 5.22 -22.35
CA ALA A 8 10.19 6.17 -22.52
C ALA A 8 8.81 5.53 -22.23
N ALA A 9 8.61 4.29 -22.68
CA ALA A 9 7.40 3.52 -22.38
C ALA A 9 7.26 3.22 -20.88
N ARG A 10 8.33 2.77 -20.22
CA ARG A 10 8.33 2.51 -18.75
C ARG A 10 8.02 3.76 -17.93
N ARG A 11 8.61 4.90 -18.31
CA ARG A 11 8.33 6.19 -17.67
C ARG A 11 6.88 6.62 -17.86
N SER A 12 6.31 6.39 -19.05
CA SER A 12 4.92 6.70 -19.34
C SER A 12 3.96 5.84 -18.51
N ALA A 13 4.26 4.55 -18.37
CA ALA A 13 3.51 3.65 -17.48
C ALA A 13 3.57 4.13 -16.02
N CYS A 14 4.76 4.48 -15.52
CA CYS A 14 4.92 5.01 -14.17
C CYS A 14 4.12 6.30 -13.93
N LYS A 15 4.10 7.23 -14.89
CA LYS A 15 3.24 8.43 -14.81
C LYS A 15 1.75 8.08 -14.77
N ASN A 16 1.31 7.08 -15.53
CA ASN A 16 -0.08 6.66 -15.52
C ASN A 16 -0.47 6.02 -14.17
N ASN A 17 0.42 5.23 -13.57
CA ASN A 17 0.25 4.68 -12.23
C ASN A 17 0.05 5.78 -11.18
N LEU A 18 0.85 6.86 -11.25
CA LEU A 18 0.68 8.03 -10.36
C LEU A 18 -0.65 8.75 -10.58
N LYS A 19 -1.14 8.83 -11.81
CA LYS A 19 -2.47 9.41 -12.10
C LYS A 19 -3.59 8.56 -11.49
N GLN A 20 -3.50 7.23 -11.61
CA GLN A 20 -4.45 6.31 -10.98
C GLN A 20 -4.45 6.46 -9.46
N LEU A 21 -3.27 6.59 -8.85
CA LEU A 21 -3.15 6.85 -7.41
C LEU A 21 -3.78 8.19 -7.01
N GLY A 22 -3.53 9.25 -7.77
CA GLY A 22 -4.15 10.57 -7.57
C GLY A 22 -5.68 10.50 -7.61
N LEU A 23 -6.22 9.83 -8.62
CA LEU A 23 -7.67 9.62 -8.75
C LEU A 23 -8.24 8.84 -7.56
N ALA A 24 -7.57 7.75 -7.16
CA ALA A 24 -7.98 6.95 -6.01
C ALA A 24 -8.01 7.78 -4.71
N MET A 25 -7.02 8.65 -4.49
CA MET A 25 -6.99 9.54 -3.32
C MET A 25 -8.15 10.55 -3.34
N HIS A 26 -8.48 11.12 -4.50
CA HIS A 26 -9.63 12.02 -4.62
C HIS A 26 -10.96 11.30 -4.39
N ASN A 27 -11.15 10.10 -4.96
CA ASN A 27 -12.35 9.30 -4.73
C ASN A 27 -12.48 8.87 -3.26
N TYR A 28 -11.36 8.53 -2.62
CA TYR A 28 -11.33 8.25 -1.19
C TYR A 28 -11.78 9.48 -0.38
N HIS A 29 -11.26 10.66 -0.70
CA HIS A 29 -11.64 11.91 -0.05
C HIS A 29 -13.11 12.29 -0.28
N GLU A 30 -13.64 12.09 -1.48
CA GLU A 30 -15.07 12.30 -1.76
C GLU A 30 -15.95 11.39 -0.90
N THR A 31 -15.53 10.14 -0.69
CA THR A 31 -16.30 9.16 0.08
C THR A 31 -16.17 9.35 1.61
N HIS A 32 -14.98 9.72 2.10
CA HIS A 32 -14.67 9.74 3.54
C HIS A 32 -14.51 11.16 4.13
N GLY A 33 -14.50 12.20 3.29
CA GLY A 33 -14.29 13.59 3.71
C GLY A 33 -12.87 13.94 4.17
N LEU A 34 -11.91 13.02 3.96
CA LEU A 34 -10.51 13.16 4.36
C LEU A 34 -9.61 12.30 3.48
N PHE A 35 -8.33 12.63 3.39
CA PHE A 35 -7.34 11.78 2.70
C PHE A 35 -6.91 10.60 3.58
N PRO A 36 -6.54 9.45 2.99
CA PRO A 36 -6.16 8.27 3.76
C PRO A 36 -4.96 8.59 4.64
N ARG A 37 -5.04 8.19 5.90
CA ARG A 37 -3.96 8.40 6.86
C ARG A 37 -2.81 7.45 6.54
N ALA A 38 -1.57 7.95 6.66
CA ALA A 38 -0.39 7.12 6.52
C ALA A 38 -0.30 6.05 7.62
N ASN A 39 -0.69 6.43 8.85
CA ASN A 39 -0.68 5.55 10.02
C ASN A 39 -2.04 5.63 10.75
N PHE A 40 -2.67 4.48 10.95
CA PHE A 40 -3.60 4.33 12.08
C PHE A 40 -2.76 4.11 13.35
N GLU A 41 -3.30 4.46 14.49
CA GLU A 41 -2.74 4.06 15.78
C GLU A 41 -3.80 3.16 16.38
N LYS A 42 -3.48 1.90 16.67
CA LYS A 42 -4.40 1.10 17.49
C LYS A 42 -4.19 1.54 18.94
N GLN A 43 -5.19 2.20 19.50
CA GLN A 43 -5.16 2.58 20.91
C GLN A 43 -5.23 1.31 21.77
N ASN A 44 -4.18 1.10 22.57
CA ASN A 44 -4.06 0.17 23.71
C ASN A 44 -4.78 -1.17 23.61
N ASP A 45 -4.08 -2.20 23.13
CA ASP A 45 -4.41 -3.59 23.45
C ASP A 45 -3.42 -4.06 24.53
N ALA A 46 -3.86 -4.04 25.79
CA ALA A 46 -3.04 -4.39 26.97
C ALA A 46 -2.57 -5.86 26.98
N THR A 47 -2.97 -6.66 25.99
CA THR A 47 -2.65 -8.09 25.85
C THR A 47 -1.16 -8.33 25.54
N TYR A 48 -0.47 -7.36 24.95
CA TYR A 48 0.98 -7.38 24.84
C TYR A 48 1.52 -6.44 25.92
N GLY A 49 2.21 -7.00 26.93
CA GLY A 49 2.73 -6.30 28.12
C GLY A 49 3.80 -5.22 27.86
N TYR A 50 3.63 -4.42 26.81
CA TYR A 50 4.37 -3.21 26.51
C TYR A 50 3.37 -2.06 26.57
N GLY A 51 3.50 -1.18 27.56
CA GLY A 51 2.74 0.08 27.66
C GLY A 51 3.14 1.10 26.59
N ASN A 52 3.27 0.69 25.33
CA ASN A 52 3.79 1.50 24.25
C ASN A 52 2.90 1.35 23.02
N TYR A 53 2.45 2.50 22.50
CA TYR A 53 1.79 2.69 21.21
C TYR A 53 2.21 1.65 20.17
N SER A 54 1.26 0.83 19.71
CA SER A 54 1.53 -0.09 18.61
C SER A 54 1.47 0.74 17.32
N TYR A 55 2.64 1.20 16.85
CA TYR A 55 2.80 1.90 15.57
C TYR A 55 2.44 1.04 14.34
N PHE A 56 1.95 -0.19 14.56
CA PHE A 56 1.71 -1.17 13.52
C PHE A 56 0.35 -0.95 12.85
N SER A 57 0.33 0.13 12.07
CA SER A 57 -0.76 0.66 11.25
C SER A 57 -0.97 -0.05 9.91
N PHE A 58 -2.20 -0.13 9.40
CA PHE A 58 -2.39 -0.28 7.96
C PHE A 58 -1.96 1.00 7.25
N SER A 59 -1.33 0.87 6.09
CA SER A 59 -0.91 2.04 5.32
C SER A 59 -2.06 2.67 4.54
N ALA A 60 -1.82 3.89 4.04
CA ALA A 60 -2.73 4.56 3.11
C ALA A 60 -3.01 3.72 1.86
N GLN A 61 -2.02 2.95 1.38
CA GLN A 61 -2.16 2.07 0.22
C GLN A 61 -3.24 1.02 0.44
N ALA A 62 -3.32 0.44 1.65
CA ALA A 62 -4.37 -0.54 1.98
C ALA A 62 -5.76 0.07 1.85
N MET A 63 -5.93 1.32 2.27
CA MET A 63 -7.20 2.05 2.23
C MET A 63 -7.61 2.48 0.83
N LEU A 64 -6.64 2.62 -0.08
CA LEU A 64 -6.87 3.02 -1.47
C LEU A 64 -7.25 1.84 -2.38
N LEU A 65 -7.03 0.59 -1.97
CA LEU A 65 -7.27 -0.59 -2.79
C LEU A 65 -8.68 -0.66 -3.42
N PRO A 66 -9.79 -0.35 -2.70
CA PRO A 66 -11.13 -0.34 -3.30
C PRO A 66 -11.30 0.71 -4.41
N PHE A 67 -10.54 1.80 -4.34
CA PHE A 67 -10.57 2.91 -5.30
C PHE A 67 -9.60 2.71 -6.48
N MET A 68 -8.93 1.55 -6.53
CA MET A 68 -7.94 1.16 -7.54
C MET A 68 -8.27 -0.19 -8.20
N ASP A 69 -9.54 -0.60 -8.18
CA ASP A 69 -10.01 -1.91 -8.65
C ASP A 69 -9.32 -3.11 -7.95
N GLN A 70 -8.85 -2.93 -6.72
CA GLN A 70 -8.21 -3.98 -5.90
C GLN A 70 -9.06 -4.38 -4.69
N ALA A 71 -10.39 -4.33 -4.84
CA ALA A 71 -11.34 -4.72 -3.78
C ALA A 71 -11.14 -6.19 -3.31
N ASN A 72 -10.71 -7.07 -4.21
CA ASN A 72 -10.38 -8.46 -3.90
C ASN A 72 -9.22 -8.61 -2.89
N VAL A 73 -8.22 -7.72 -2.95
CA VAL A 73 -7.11 -7.68 -1.99
C VAL A 73 -7.56 -7.01 -0.70
N TYR A 74 -8.32 -5.91 -0.81
CA TYR A 74 -8.89 -5.22 0.35
C TYR A 74 -9.69 -6.16 1.25
N ASN A 75 -10.55 -6.97 0.66
CA ASN A 75 -11.44 -7.90 1.37
C ASN A 75 -10.70 -9.06 2.07
N GLN A 76 -9.42 -9.27 1.81
CA GLN A 76 -8.60 -10.26 2.53
C GLN A 76 -8.07 -9.72 3.86
N PHE A 77 -8.10 -8.41 4.08
CA PHE A 77 -7.65 -7.80 5.33
C PHE A 77 -8.73 -7.89 6.41
N ASN A 78 -8.31 -8.33 7.59
CA ASN A 78 -9.03 -8.16 8.84
C ASN A 78 -8.49 -6.94 9.58
N PHE A 79 -9.18 -5.81 9.47
CA PHE A 79 -8.79 -4.53 10.08
C PHE A 79 -8.95 -4.47 11.60
N SER A 80 -9.56 -5.49 12.24
CA SER A 80 -9.60 -5.61 13.70
C SER A 80 -8.30 -6.17 14.28
N LEU A 81 -7.46 -6.75 13.43
CA LEU A 81 -6.14 -7.31 13.78
C LEU A 81 -5.03 -6.40 13.26
N GLY A 82 -3.83 -6.56 13.82
CA GLY A 82 -2.64 -5.89 13.32
C GLY A 82 -2.28 -6.37 11.90
N PRO A 83 -1.62 -5.53 11.09
CA PRO A 83 -1.26 -5.89 9.71
C PRO A 83 -0.30 -7.08 9.63
N ASN A 84 0.47 -7.36 10.70
CA ASN A 84 1.39 -8.50 10.76
C ASN A 84 0.78 -9.79 11.32
N GLN A 85 -0.48 -9.78 11.71
CA GLN A 85 -1.16 -10.95 12.25
C GLN A 85 -1.89 -11.69 11.13
N ALA A 86 -1.99 -13.02 11.23
CA ALA A 86 -2.84 -13.76 10.30
C ALA A 86 -4.31 -13.30 10.44
N PRO A 87 -5.07 -13.14 9.34
CA PRO A 87 -4.73 -13.49 7.95
C PRO A 87 -3.98 -12.39 7.17
N ASN A 88 -3.75 -11.21 7.77
CA ASN A 88 -3.20 -10.03 7.11
C ASN A 88 -1.77 -10.22 6.58
N ASP A 89 -0.98 -11.13 7.16
CA ASP A 89 0.36 -11.48 6.67
C ASP A 89 0.37 -11.77 5.15
N ALA A 90 -0.61 -12.52 4.66
CA ALA A 90 -0.65 -12.92 3.27
C ALA A 90 -1.13 -11.77 2.38
N ALA A 91 -2.21 -11.10 2.80
CA ALA A 91 -2.81 -9.98 2.07
C ALA A 91 -1.83 -8.81 1.90
N LYS A 92 -1.02 -8.50 2.93
CA LYS A 92 0.00 -7.43 2.85
C LYS A 92 1.16 -7.75 1.89
N ARG A 93 1.28 -8.98 1.37
CA ARG A 93 2.31 -9.34 0.38
C ARG A 93 1.81 -9.18 -1.05
N ALA A 94 0.55 -8.77 -1.26
CA ALA A 94 -0.02 -8.58 -2.58
C ALA A 94 0.72 -7.47 -3.36
N VAL A 95 1.20 -7.82 -4.56
CA VAL A 95 1.85 -6.88 -5.45
C VAL A 95 0.82 -6.19 -6.32
N ILE A 96 0.69 -4.87 -6.18
CA ILE A 96 -0.19 -4.06 -7.01
C ILE A 96 0.68 -3.26 -7.97
N PRO A 97 0.66 -3.57 -9.28
CA PRO A 97 1.52 -2.89 -10.27
C PRO A 97 1.34 -1.37 -10.29
N ALA A 98 0.15 -0.88 -9.94
CA ALA A 98 -0.14 0.55 -9.88
C ALA A 98 0.61 1.30 -8.76
N PHE A 99 1.18 0.62 -7.76
CA PHE A 99 2.09 1.26 -6.79
C PHE A 99 3.56 1.21 -7.21
N LEU A 100 3.86 0.53 -8.32
CA LEU A 100 5.22 0.29 -8.77
C LEU A 100 5.55 1.14 -9.99
N CYS A 101 6.77 1.66 -10.02
CA CYS A 101 7.30 2.37 -11.17
C CYS A 101 8.20 1.42 -11.95
N PRO A 102 7.87 1.04 -13.20
CA PRO A 102 8.75 0.16 -14.00
C PRO A 102 10.13 0.78 -14.32
N SER A 103 10.26 2.11 -14.18
CA SER A 103 11.54 2.84 -14.30
C SER A 103 12.35 2.85 -13.00
N ASP A 104 11.83 2.34 -11.88
CA ASP A 104 12.60 2.23 -10.63
C ASP A 104 13.64 1.10 -10.77
N PRO A 105 14.95 1.41 -10.71
CA PRO A 105 16.01 0.41 -10.85
C PRO A 105 16.06 -0.60 -9.70
N ARG A 106 15.37 -0.36 -8.58
CA ARG A 106 15.35 -1.27 -7.42
C ARG A 106 14.46 -2.51 -7.64
N GLY A 107 13.63 -2.52 -8.69
CA GLY A 107 12.74 -3.63 -9.04
C GLY A 107 11.66 -3.92 -7.99
N ILE A 108 10.74 -4.84 -8.28
CA ILE A 108 9.72 -5.29 -7.31
C ILE A 108 10.43 -6.05 -6.19
N GLN A 109 10.74 -5.39 -5.07
CA GLN A 109 11.16 -6.12 -3.88
C GLN A 109 9.91 -6.55 -3.13
N ASN A 110 9.54 -7.81 -3.31
CA ASN A 110 8.59 -8.51 -2.45
C ASN A 110 9.20 -8.69 -1.06
N GLY A 111 9.28 -7.63 -0.26
CA GLY A 111 9.60 -7.75 1.15
C GLY A 111 8.38 -7.39 1.98
N GLY A 112 7.72 -8.41 2.51
CA GLY A 112 6.64 -8.28 3.50
C GLY A 112 7.13 -7.82 4.87
N GLY A 113 8.17 -6.97 4.92
CA GLY A 113 8.83 -6.47 6.11
C GLY A 113 9.02 -4.95 6.07
N TYR A 114 9.06 -4.36 7.26
CA TYR A 114 9.39 -2.96 7.50
C TYR A 114 10.60 -2.54 6.65
N GLY A 115 10.41 -1.54 5.79
CA GLY A 115 11.50 -0.91 5.04
C GLY A 115 12.15 -1.74 3.92
N SER A 116 11.58 -2.89 3.52
CA SER A 116 12.19 -3.74 2.49
C SER A 116 11.30 -3.92 1.26
N GLY A 117 10.97 -2.81 0.60
CA GLY A 117 10.71 -2.86 -0.84
C GLY A 117 9.95 -1.68 -1.41
N PRO A 118 10.23 -1.28 -2.66
CA PRO A 118 9.55 -0.15 -3.29
C PRO A 118 8.08 -0.51 -3.50
N GLY A 119 7.17 0.26 -2.91
CA GLY A 119 5.78 0.41 -3.36
C GLY A 119 4.68 -0.36 -2.61
N ASN A 120 4.99 -1.35 -1.76
CA ASN A 120 3.95 -2.31 -1.30
C ASN A 120 3.82 -2.45 0.23
N SER A 121 4.32 -1.49 1.03
CA SER A 121 4.17 -1.58 2.48
C SER A 121 2.72 -1.25 2.89
N TYR A 122 1.90 -2.30 3.06
CA TYR A 122 0.56 -2.22 3.69
C TYR A 122 0.62 -2.15 5.21
N ALA A 123 1.81 -2.28 5.78
CA ALA A 123 2.12 -2.11 7.19
C ALA A 123 3.10 -0.95 7.34
N VAL A 124 2.79 -0.01 8.25
CA VAL A 124 3.73 1.00 8.75
C VAL A 124 4.08 0.70 10.20
#